data_AF-A0A5C6DPR6-F1
#
_entry.id   AF-A0A5C6DPR6-F1
#
_cell.length_a   1.000
_cell.length_b   1.000
_cell.length_c   1.000
_cell.angle_alpha   90.00
_cell.angle_beta   90.00
_cell.angle_gamma   90.00
#
_symmetry.space_group_name_H-M   'P 1'
#
loop_
_entity.id
_entity.type
_entity.pdbx_description
1 polymer ?
#
loop_
_entity_poly.entity_id
_entity_poly.type
_entity_poly.pdbx_seq_one_letter_code
_entity_poly.pdbx_strand_id
1 'polypeptide(L)'
;MPAFRHKYIFPVLLGIAVGCQPGPTDSMRGGTSNGGESSESISASDSSAEDPFYAHSHPWVSRSTAADADNVVIEQRQLPLAQEPHNVQITRFVEHLASKGFQLQYDVERREWRTTEPIAGEYLIRFNIGAFPPDSTLQEMQLSLLAINLAFGLNPDAHLAMSDPGLARLAPSVNDRRDLLDALDSKKFQHARDTLKREFLKYRLSSGK
;
A
#
# COMPACT_ATOMS: atom_id res chain seq x y z
N MET A 1 -47.12 -5.42 23.95
CA MET A 1 -45.69 -5.05 23.79
C MET A 1 -45.41 -4.86 22.30
N PRO A 2 -44.60 -3.85 21.92
CA PRO A 2 -44.83 -2.92 20.79
C PRO A 2 -44.45 -3.53 19.41
N ALA A 3 -45.10 -3.25 18.27
CA ALA A 3 -45.45 -1.98 17.60
C ALA A 3 -44.23 -1.21 17.05
N PHE A 4 -43.72 -1.65 15.89
CA PHE A 4 -42.78 -0.87 15.08
C PHE A 4 -43.53 0.06 14.12
N ARG A 5 -43.46 1.36 14.37
CA ARG A 5 -43.66 2.45 13.41
C ARG A 5 -42.41 3.33 13.44
N HIS A 6 -42.30 4.23 12.44
CA HIS A 6 -41.27 5.24 12.11
C HIS A 6 -40.56 4.77 10.82
N LYS A 7 -40.96 5.16 9.59
CA LYS A 7 -41.26 6.49 9.00
C LYS A 7 -40.22 7.55 9.35
N TYR A 8 -39.20 7.65 8.50
CA TYR A 8 -38.50 8.90 8.25
C TYR A 8 -38.39 9.13 6.73
N ILE A 9 -39.17 10.11 6.28
CA ILE A 9 -38.97 10.94 5.08
C ILE A 9 -38.12 12.14 5.56
N PHE A 10 -37.26 12.72 4.72
CA PHE A 10 -36.90 14.15 4.60
C PHE A 10 -35.54 14.30 3.82
N PRO A 11 -35.20 15.46 3.21
CA PRO A 11 -35.73 15.91 1.93
C PRO A 11 -34.62 16.29 0.92
N VAL A 12 -35.04 16.48 -0.34
CA VAL A 12 -34.32 17.21 -1.38
C VAL A 12 -34.14 18.67 -0.96
N LEU A 13 -32.91 19.19 -1.04
CA LEU A 13 -32.65 20.63 -1.08
C LEU A 13 -31.75 20.97 -2.28
N LEU A 14 -32.41 21.59 -3.25
CA LEU A 14 -31.89 22.30 -4.40
C LEU A 14 -31.38 23.67 -3.92
N GLY A 15 -30.15 24.03 -4.28
CA GLY A 15 -29.57 25.35 -4.03
C GLY A 15 -28.70 25.78 -5.20
N ILE A 16 -29.19 26.78 -5.93
CA ILE A 16 -28.55 27.48 -7.06
C ILE A 16 -27.79 28.70 -6.51
N ALA A 17 -26.60 29.01 -7.04
CA ALA A 17 -26.15 30.35 -7.48
C ALA A 17 -24.60 30.43 -7.57
N VAL A 18 -24.02 30.63 -8.76
CA VAL A 18 -23.52 31.90 -9.35
C VAL A 18 -22.21 32.40 -8.72
N GLY A 19 -21.15 32.58 -9.54
CA GLY A 19 -20.01 33.43 -9.20
C GLY A 19 -18.81 33.28 -10.12
N CYS A 20 -18.50 34.34 -10.85
CA CYS A 20 -17.55 34.43 -11.96
C CYS A 20 -16.05 34.54 -11.56
N GLN A 21 -15.22 34.17 -12.54
CA GLN A 21 -13.87 34.66 -12.89
C GLN A 21 -12.64 34.36 -12.00
N PRO A 22 -11.63 33.67 -12.57
CA PRO A 22 -10.22 33.92 -12.27
C PRO A 22 -9.60 34.89 -13.29
N GLY A 23 -8.99 35.96 -12.80
CA GLY A 23 -8.03 36.77 -13.56
C GLY A 23 -6.64 36.11 -13.51
N PRO A 24 -5.83 36.16 -14.58
CA PRO A 24 -4.46 35.66 -14.57
C PRO A 24 -3.50 36.76 -14.08
N THR A 25 -2.58 36.41 -13.19
CA THR A 25 -1.34 37.18 -13.03
C THR A 25 -0.16 36.32 -13.45
N ASP A 26 0.36 36.71 -14.60
CA ASP A 26 1.71 36.47 -15.10
C ASP A 26 2.75 36.75 -14.01
N SER A 27 3.69 35.83 -13.83
CA SER A 27 5.06 36.10 -13.36
C SER A 27 5.92 34.87 -13.62
N MET A 28 6.35 34.73 -14.88
CA MET A 28 7.44 33.84 -15.28
C MET A 28 8.68 34.66 -15.61
N ARG A 29 9.83 34.02 -15.34
CA ARG A 29 11.20 34.32 -15.77
C ARG A 29 11.90 35.50 -15.08
N GLY A 30 13.13 35.36 -14.60
CA GLY A 30 14.11 34.28 -14.77
C GLY A 30 15.50 34.91 -14.86
N GLY A 31 16.54 34.17 -14.45
CA GLY A 31 17.91 34.55 -14.75
C GLY A 31 18.94 34.14 -13.71
N THR A 32 19.40 32.89 -13.78
CA THR A 32 20.74 32.53 -13.33
C THR A 32 21.37 31.64 -14.40
N SER A 33 22.34 32.19 -15.12
CA SER A 33 23.23 31.46 -16.04
C SER A 33 24.61 31.37 -15.41
N ASN A 34 25.03 30.15 -15.07
CA ASN A 34 26.44 29.83 -14.80
C ASN A 34 27.05 29.25 -16.07
N GLY A 35 28.19 29.81 -16.45
CA GLY A 35 29.10 29.25 -17.44
C GLY A 35 29.92 28.10 -16.86
N GLY A 36 30.61 27.38 -17.76
CA GLY A 36 31.53 26.31 -17.40
C GLY A 36 31.74 25.37 -18.56
N GLU A 37 32.55 25.81 -19.52
CA GLU A 37 33.16 25.00 -20.57
C GLU A 37 34.06 23.92 -19.97
N SER A 38 34.15 22.74 -20.61
CA SER A 38 35.41 22.20 -21.14
C SER A 38 35.20 20.85 -21.81
N SER A 39 35.76 20.76 -23.00
CA SER A 39 35.89 19.64 -23.92
C SER A 39 36.82 18.54 -23.39
N GLU A 40 36.68 17.31 -23.86
CA GLU A 40 37.70 16.62 -24.67
C GLU A 40 37.27 15.19 -25.07
N SER A 41 37.46 14.93 -26.36
CA SER A 41 37.33 13.68 -27.12
C SER A 41 38.53 12.74 -26.90
N ILE A 42 38.44 11.46 -27.31
CA ILE A 42 39.36 10.71 -28.23
C ILE A 42 38.84 9.27 -28.44
N SER A 43 39.16 8.76 -29.63
CA SER A 43 38.66 7.68 -30.49
C SER A 43 38.96 6.20 -30.17
N ALA A 44 38.06 5.36 -30.72
CA ALA A 44 38.20 4.16 -31.61
C ALA A 44 39.25 3.05 -31.40
N SER A 45 38.79 1.79 -31.60
CA SER A 45 39.36 0.66 -32.39
C SER A 45 38.56 -0.61 -32.00
N ASP A 46 37.74 -1.24 -32.83
CA ASP A 46 37.96 -2.09 -34.02
C ASP A 46 38.84 -3.33 -33.76
N SER A 47 38.25 -4.53 -33.90
CA SER A 47 38.92 -5.80 -34.26
C SER A 47 37.92 -6.95 -34.48
N SER A 48 38.24 -7.69 -35.53
CA SER A 48 37.43 -8.55 -36.38
C SER A 48 37.06 -9.94 -35.84
N ALA A 49 36.10 -10.53 -36.55
CA ALA A 49 35.71 -11.93 -36.60
C ALA A 49 36.87 -12.90 -36.93
N GLU A 50 36.71 -14.19 -36.61
CA GLU A 50 36.59 -15.35 -37.53
C GLU A 50 36.46 -16.69 -36.73
N ASP A 51 35.77 -17.65 -37.37
CA ASP A 51 35.39 -19.07 -37.09
C ASP A 51 36.53 -20.07 -36.68
N PRO A 52 36.39 -21.44 -36.60
CA PRO A 52 35.23 -22.38 -36.72
C PRO A 52 35.19 -23.58 -35.71
N PHE A 53 34.14 -24.41 -35.87
CA PHE A 53 33.93 -25.81 -35.45
C PHE A 53 35.15 -26.76 -35.32
N TYR A 54 35.15 -27.59 -34.26
CA TYR A 54 35.55 -29.02 -34.32
C TYR A 54 34.81 -29.86 -33.26
N ALA A 55 34.17 -30.94 -33.72
CA ALA A 55 33.60 -32.02 -32.92
C ALA A 55 34.68 -33.08 -32.63
N HIS A 56 34.57 -33.80 -31.50
CA HIS A 56 34.54 -35.27 -31.42
C HIS A 56 34.68 -35.85 -29.98
N SER A 57 33.79 -36.81 -29.68
CA SER A 57 34.00 -38.05 -28.88
C SER A 57 33.61 -38.12 -27.38
N HIS A 58 32.43 -38.75 -27.17
CA HIS A 58 31.88 -39.56 -26.06
C HIS A 58 32.88 -40.53 -25.36
N PRO A 59 32.56 -41.29 -24.26
CA PRO A 59 31.24 -41.69 -23.70
C PRO A 59 31.15 -41.52 -22.15
N TRP A 60 30.00 -41.62 -21.47
CA TRP A 60 29.42 -42.87 -20.96
C TRP A 60 27.93 -42.64 -20.63
N VAL A 61 27.15 -43.65 -20.98
CA VAL A 61 25.74 -43.81 -20.65
C VAL A 61 25.62 -44.13 -19.16
N SER A 62 24.95 -43.26 -18.41
CA SER A 62 24.20 -43.69 -17.23
C SER A 62 22.72 -43.53 -17.54
N ARG A 63 22.15 -44.66 -17.96
CA ARG A 63 20.73 -44.95 -17.94
C ARG A 63 20.29 -44.93 -16.47
N SER A 64 19.84 -43.77 -15.99
CA SER A 64 18.93 -43.74 -14.84
C SER A 64 17.52 -43.73 -15.39
N THR A 65 16.87 -44.87 -15.19
CA THR A 65 15.47 -45.17 -15.43
C THR A 65 14.57 -44.04 -14.97
N ALA A 66 13.62 -43.67 -15.83
CA ALA A 66 12.43 -42.95 -15.45
C ALA A 66 11.75 -43.65 -14.27
N ALA A 67 11.73 -42.99 -13.12
CA ALA A 67 10.75 -43.14 -12.06
C ALA A 67 10.83 -41.89 -11.18
N ASP A 68 9.72 -41.14 -11.16
CA ASP A 68 9.39 -40.14 -10.15
C ASP A 68 10.28 -38.90 -10.04
N ALA A 69 10.40 -38.17 -11.15
CA ALA A 69 10.37 -36.71 -11.03
C ALA A 69 8.90 -36.32 -10.94
N ASP A 70 8.33 -36.44 -9.74
CA ASP A 70 7.08 -35.77 -9.42
C ASP A 70 7.24 -34.31 -9.83
N ASN A 71 6.56 -33.98 -10.91
CA ASN A 71 6.35 -32.63 -11.34
C ASN A 71 5.50 -32.00 -10.24
N VAL A 72 6.15 -31.51 -9.18
CA VAL A 72 5.51 -30.66 -8.17
C VAL A 72 5.19 -29.37 -8.90
N VAL A 73 4.08 -29.41 -9.63
CA VAL A 73 3.34 -28.23 -10.03
C VAL A 73 2.99 -27.57 -8.71
N ILE A 74 3.81 -26.60 -8.30
CA ILE A 74 3.41 -25.65 -7.28
C ILE A 74 2.28 -24.87 -7.92
N GLU A 75 1.07 -25.41 -7.78
CA GLU A 75 -0.16 -24.73 -8.15
C GLU A 75 -0.12 -23.42 -7.36
N GLN A 76 0.10 -22.31 -8.06
CA GLN A 76 0.14 -20.98 -7.45
C GLN A 76 -1.28 -20.64 -6.98
N ARG A 77 -1.65 -21.15 -5.79
CA ARG A 77 -2.87 -20.73 -5.12
C ARG A 77 -2.67 -19.30 -4.64
N GLN A 78 -3.24 -18.37 -5.38
CA GLN A 78 -3.54 -17.05 -4.84
C GLN A 78 -4.53 -17.25 -3.71
N LEU A 79 -4.07 -17.07 -2.47
CA LEU A 79 -4.97 -17.09 -1.33
C LEU A 79 -5.84 -15.82 -1.38
N PRO A 80 -7.17 -15.94 -1.25
CA PRO A 80 -8.03 -14.78 -1.17
C PRO A 80 -7.69 -14.01 0.11
N LEU A 81 -7.12 -12.82 -0.04
CA LEU A 81 -6.87 -11.93 1.08
C LEU A 81 -8.22 -11.34 1.54
N ALA A 82 -8.62 -11.64 2.76
CA ALA A 82 -9.82 -11.05 3.33
C ALA A 82 -9.52 -9.59 3.73
N GLN A 83 -10.14 -8.63 3.05
CA GLN A 83 -10.06 -7.21 3.40
C GLN A 83 -11.33 -6.71 4.09
N GLU A 84 -12.28 -7.62 4.36
CA GLU A 84 -13.56 -7.25 4.93
C GLU A 84 -13.43 -6.81 6.39
N PRO A 85 -14.11 -5.72 6.80
CA PRO A 85 -14.00 -5.19 8.15
C PRO A 85 -14.56 -6.13 9.22
N HIS A 86 -15.33 -7.15 8.82
CA HIS A 86 -15.92 -8.14 9.72
C HIS A 86 -15.03 -9.37 9.95
N ASN A 87 -13.86 -9.46 9.29
CA ASN A 87 -12.91 -10.54 9.57
C ASN A 87 -12.43 -10.45 11.03
N VAL A 88 -12.54 -11.56 11.78
CA VAL A 88 -12.24 -11.60 13.22
C VAL A 88 -10.82 -11.13 13.55
N GLN A 89 -9.83 -11.44 12.72
CA GLN A 89 -8.44 -11.01 12.94
C GLN A 89 -8.29 -9.49 12.76
N ILE A 90 -8.96 -8.94 11.74
CA ILE A 90 -9.00 -7.49 11.49
C ILE A 90 -9.71 -6.78 12.63
N THR A 91 -10.88 -7.27 13.05
CA THR A 91 -11.64 -6.70 14.17
C THR A 91 -10.80 -6.63 15.44
N ARG A 92 -10.14 -7.73 15.82
CA ARG A 92 -9.27 -7.78 17.00
C ARG A 92 -8.10 -6.80 16.90
N PHE A 93 -7.53 -6.62 15.71
CA PHE A 93 -6.45 -5.66 15.51
C PHE A 93 -6.94 -4.22 15.64
N VAL A 94 -8.12 -3.92 15.09
CA VAL A 94 -8.77 -2.61 15.22
C VAL A 94 -9.10 -2.30 16.68
N GLU A 95 -9.61 -3.28 17.44
CA GLU A 95 -9.84 -3.15 18.89
C GLU A 95 -8.53 -2.92 19.66
N HIS A 96 -7.44 -3.62 19.29
CA HIS A 96 -6.11 -3.37 19.84
C HIS A 96 -5.67 -1.93 19.59
N LEU A 97 -5.82 -1.42 18.37
CA LEU A 97 -5.49 -0.03 18.03
C LEU A 97 -6.36 0.97 18.80
N ALA A 98 -7.64 0.69 19.00
CA ALA A 98 -8.53 1.50 19.84
C ALA A 98 -8.03 1.57 21.29
N SER A 99 -7.52 0.46 21.85
CA SER A 99 -6.90 0.43 23.18
C SER A 99 -5.62 1.29 23.29
N LYS A 100 -5.00 1.61 22.15
CA LYS A 100 -3.83 2.52 22.04
C LYS A 100 -4.23 3.97 21.71
N GLY A 101 -5.53 4.25 21.63
CA GLY A 101 -6.06 5.58 21.33
C GLY A 101 -6.33 5.87 19.86
N PHE A 102 -6.16 4.89 18.96
CA PHE A 102 -6.51 5.06 17.55
C PHE A 102 -7.97 4.65 17.34
N GLN A 103 -8.86 5.66 17.26
CA GLN A 103 -10.24 5.45 16.86
C GLN A 103 -10.33 5.37 15.34
N LEU A 104 -10.83 4.24 14.84
CA LEU A 104 -10.86 3.94 13.40
C LEU A 104 -12.29 3.74 12.90
N GLN A 105 -12.54 4.20 11.69
CA GLN A 105 -13.76 3.98 10.94
C GLN A 105 -13.40 3.35 9.58
N TYR A 106 -14.17 2.34 9.18
CA TYR A 106 -14.03 1.77 7.84
C TYR A 106 -14.83 2.59 6.82
N ASP A 107 -14.16 3.11 5.80
CA ASP A 107 -14.77 3.72 4.64
C ASP A 107 -15.14 2.63 3.62
N VAL A 108 -16.45 2.38 3.49
CA VAL A 108 -16.99 1.34 2.60
C VAL A 108 -16.77 1.66 1.12
N GLU A 109 -16.83 2.94 0.74
CA GLU A 109 -16.67 3.37 -0.66
C GLU A 109 -15.23 3.17 -1.13
N ARG A 110 -14.27 3.49 -0.26
CA ARG A 110 -12.84 3.40 -0.56
C ARG A 110 -12.19 2.09 -0.12
N ARG A 111 -12.91 1.26 0.63
CA ARG A 111 -12.45 0.00 1.21
C ARG A 111 -11.18 0.17 2.04
N GLU A 112 -11.13 1.23 2.85
CA GLU A 112 -9.96 1.56 3.67
C GLU A 112 -10.38 1.95 5.09
N TRP A 113 -9.46 1.79 6.04
CA TRP A 113 -9.62 2.28 7.40
C TRP A 113 -9.11 3.72 7.52
N ARG A 114 -9.82 4.55 8.28
CA ARG A 114 -9.44 5.93 8.57
C ARG A 114 -9.52 6.25 10.04
N THR A 115 -8.71 7.18 10.51
CA THR A 115 -8.92 7.78 11.83
C THR A 115 -10.19 8.61 11.83
N THR A 116 -10.88 8.67 12.98
CA THR A 116 -12.07 9.53 13.14
C THR A 116 -11.72 10.99 13.35
N GLU A 117 -10.50 11.29 13.79
CA GLU A 117 -10.03 12.64 14.07
C GLU A 117 -8.84 13.04 13.17
N PRO A 118 -8.74 14.33 12.77
CA PRO A 118 -7.60 14.84 12.02
C PRO A 118 -6.31 14.82 12.84
N ILE A 119 -5.23 14.37 12.19
CA ILE A 119 -3.89 14.34 12.79
C ILE A 119 -3.08 15.61 12.50
N ALA A 120 -3.34 16.24 11.35
CA ALA A 120 -2.68 17.47 10.91
C ALA A 120 -3.65 18.28 10.04
N GLY A 121 -4.05 19.47 10.49
CA GLY A 121 -5.04 20.29 9.78
C GLY A 121 -6.36 19.54 9.59
N GLU A 122 -6.79 19.39 8.33
CA GLU A 122 -7.98 18.65 7.93
C GLU A 122 -7.69 17.21 7.46
N TYR A 123 -6.49 16.69 7.72
CA TYR A 123 -6.06 15.37 7.25
C TYR A 123 -6.21 14.30 8.32
N LEU A 124 -6.90 13.22 7.96
CA LEU A 124 -7.01 11.94 8.67
C LEU A 124 -5.91 10.99 8.21
N ILE A 125 -5.56 10.02 9.04
CA ILE A 125 -4.74 8.88 8.60
C ILE A 125 -5.64 7.88 7.87
N ARG A 126 -5.14 7.29 6.78
CA ARG A 126 -5.80 6.19 6.05
C ARG A 126 -4.86 5.02 5.77
N PHE A 127 -5.37 3.80 5.81
CA PHE A 127 -4.62 2.58 5.49
C PHE A 127 -5.56 1.39 5.23
N ASN A 128 -5.03 0.35 4.62
CA ASN A 128 -5.72 -0.92 4.38
C ASN A 128 -5.17 -2.00 5.31
N ILE A 129 -6.04 -2.90 5.76
CA ILE A 129 -5.68 -4.11 6.50
C ILE A 129 -6.20 -5.31 5.71
N GLY A 130 -5.37 -6.33 5.54
CA GLY A 130 -5.76 -7.62 5.00
C GLY A 130 -5.45 -8.75 5.99
N ALA A 131 -6.28 -9.77 5.98
CA ALA A 131 -6.11 -10.99 6.76
C ALA A 131 -5.91 -12.21 5.85
N PHE A 132 -5.00 -13.09 6.26
CA PHE A 132 -4.73 -14.36 5.61
C PHE A 132 -5.42 -15.50 6.37
N PRO A 133 -5.77 -16.60 5.69
CA PRO A 133 -6.20 -17.82 6.35
C PRO A 133 -5.21 -18.25 7.46
N PRO A 134 -5.67 -18.77 8.60
CA PRO A 134 -4.82 -19.12 9.74
C PRO A 134 -3.86 -20.30 9.48
N ASP A 135 -4.11 -21.08 8.42
CA ASP A 135 -3.29 -22.17 7.92
C ASP A 135 -2.29 -21.74 6.85
N SER A 136 -2.29 -20.45 6.45
CA SER A 136 -1.37 -19.94 5.44
C SER A 136 0.07 -20.00 5.92
N THR A 137 0.94 -20.55 5.08
CA THR A 137 2.38 -20.50 5.29
C THR A 137 2.93 -19.10 5.03
N LEU A 138 4.12 -18.81 5.56
CA LEU A 138 4.83 -17.55 5.30
C LEU A 138 5.03 -17.32 3.80
N GLN A 139 5.41 -18.36 3.05
CA GLN A 139 5.64 -18.27 1.62
C GLN A 139 4.37 -17.91 0.86
N GLU A 140 3.24 -18.53 1.20
CA GLU A 140 1.94 -18.22 0.57
C GLU A 140 1.50 -16.78 0.87
N MET A 141 1.67 -16.32 2.11
CA MET A 141 1.36 -14.93 2.48
C MET A 141 2.22 -13.92 1.69
N GLN A 142 3.51 -14.17 1.57
CA GLN A 142 4.43 -13.33 0.79
C GLN A 142 4.06 -13.30 -0.70
N LEU A 143 3.72 -14.46 -1.28
CA LEU A 143 3.28 -14.56 -2.67
C LEU A 143 1.98 -13.80 -2.92
N SER A 144 0.99 -13.92 -2.02
CA SER A 144 -0.25 -13.16 -2.11
C SER A 144 -0.02 -11.64 -2.00
N LEU A 145 0.95 -11.18 -1.22
CA LEU A 145 1.26 -9.74 -1.13
C LEU A 145 1.85 -9.16 -2.41
N LEU A 146 2.69 -9.92 -3.12
CA LEU A 146 3.21 -9.52 -4.42
C LEU A 146 2.09 -9.27 -5.44
N ALA A 147 0.96 -9.98 -5.32
CA ALA A 147 -0.18 -9.84 -6.22
C ALA A 147 -1.07 -8.61 -5.91
N ILE A 148 -1.11 -8.14 -4.65
CA ILE A 148 -2.11 -7.16 -4.19
C ILE A 148 -1.49 -5.78 -3.92
N ASN A 149 -0.16 -5.65 -4.05
CA ASN A 149 0.60 -4.40 -3.87
C ASN A 149 0.32 -3.72 -2.51
N LEU A 150 -0.01 -4.52 -1.48
CA LEU A 150 -0.12 -4.09 -0.08
C LEU A 150 1.29 -4.03 0.50
N ALA A 151 2.00 -2.94 0.20
CA ALA A 151 3.46 -2.92 0.22
C ALA A 151 4.14 -2.43 1.51
N PHE A 152 3.47 -2.37 2.67
CA PHE A 152 4.14 -1.82 3.86
C PHE A 152 4.62 -2.85 4.89
N GLY A 153 3.81 -3.83 5.26
CA GLY A 153 4.27 -4.83 6.23
C GLY A 153 3.39 -6.08 6.30
N LEU A 154 4.06 -7.23 6.28
CA LEU A 154 3.49 -8.53 6.66
C LEU A 154 3.75 -8.77 8.14
N ASN A 155 2.70 -9.10 8.89
CA ASN A 155 2.82 -9.71 10.20
C ASN A 155 2.39 -11.18 10.08
N PRO A 156 3.34 -12.09 9.80
CA PRO A 156 3.00 -13.47 9.47
C PRO A 156 2.35 -14.19 10.65
N ASP A 157 2.70 -13.80 11.87
CA ASP A 157 2.24 -14.49 13.06
C ASP A 157 0.83 -14.10 13.48
N ALA A 158 0.42 -12.87 13.16
CA ALA A 158 -0.98 -12.45 13.26
C ALA A 158 -1.80 -12.83 12.03
N HIS A 159 -1.16 -13.37 10.98
CA HIS A 159 -1.76 -13.59 9.66
C HIS A 159 -2.40 -12.31 9.11
N LEU A 160 -1.73 -11.17 9.30
CA LEU A 160 -2.21 -9.86 8.83
C LEU A 160 -1.19 -9.18 7.91
N ALA A 161 -1.70 -8.34 7.02
CA ALA A 161 -0.93 -7.36 6.27
C ALA A 161 -1.54 -5.96 6.42
N MET A 162 -0.70 -4.95 6.33
CA MET A 162 -1.12 -3.55 6.39
C MET A 162 -0.43 -2.72 5.30
N SER A 163 -1.14 -1.76 4.71
CA SER A 163 -0.54 -0.75 3.82
C SER A 163 0.23 0.31 4.61
N ASP A 164 0.99 1.16 3.92
CA ASP A 164 1.66 2.27 4.59
C ASP A 164 0.59 3.28 5.00
N PRO A 165 0.52 3.73 6.27
CA PRO A 165 -0.41 4.77 6.64
C PRO A 165 -0.12 6.05 5.86
N GLY A 166 -1.13 6.49 5.10
CA GLY A 166 -1.12 7.73 4.35
C GLY A 166 -2.08 8.77 4.95
N LEU A 167 -2.28 9.87 4.23
CA LEU A 167 -3.24 10.90 4.60
C LEU A 167 -4.45 10.91 3.66
N ALA A 168 -5.62 11.21 4.23
CA ALA A 168 -6.86 11.52 3.53
C ALA A 168 -7.39 12.86 4.05
N ARG A 169 -7.86 13.75 3.18
CA ARG A 169 -8.51 14.98 3.63
C ARG A 169 -9.96 14.72 4.00
N LEU A 170 -10.46 15.37 5.06
CA LEU A 170 -11.84 15.25 5.54
C LEU A 170 -12.86 15.85 4.55
N ALA A 171 -12.53 16.97 3.91
CA ALA A 171 -13.43 17.69 3.02
C ALA A 171 -12.83 17.85 1.60
N PRO A 172 -13.66 17.78 0.54
CA PRO A 172 -13.25 18.06 -0.83
C PRO A 172 -13.22 19.58 -1.09
N SER A 173 -12.36 20.31 -0.39
CA SER A 173 -12.02 21.68 -0.79
C SER A 173 -10.83 21.65 -1.77
N VAL A 174 -10.45 22.81 -2.32
CA VAL A 174 -9.32 22.93 -3.27
C VAL A 174 -8.12 22.15 -2.71
N ASN A 175 -7.67 21.14 -3.46
CA ASN A 175 -6.51 20.34 -3.11
C ASN A 175 -5.28 21.24 -3.12
N ASP A 176 -4.97 21.87 -2.00
CA ASP A 176 -3.71 22.56 -1.82
C ASP A 176 -2.63 21.52 -1.60
N ARG A 177 -1.81 21.32 -2.63
CA ARG A 177 -0.68 20.40 -2.59
C ARG A 177 0.30 20.78 -1.48
N ARG A 178 0.44 22.07 -1.16
CA ARG A 178 1.35 22.53 -0.11
C ARG A 178 0.86 22.08 1.27
N ASP A 179 -0.42 22.25 1.55
CA ASP A 179 -1.03 21.79 2.80
C ASP A 179 -0.86 20.28 3.00
N LEU A 180 -1.00 19.47 1.93
CA LEU A 180 -0.77 18.03 2.01
C LEU A 180 0.70 17.71 2.33
N LEU A 181 1.66 18.40 1.69
CA LEU A 181 3.08 18.18 1.96
C LEU A 181 3.43 18.58 3.39
N ASP A 182 2.94 19.73 3.85
CA ASP A 182 3.15 20.19 5.23
C ASP A 182 2.52 19.21 6.24
N ALA A 183 1.37 18.60 5.92
CA ALA A 183 0.75 17.58 6.75
C ALA A 183 1.56 16.26 6.77
N LEU A 184 2.09 15.83 5.63
CA LEU A 184 2.97 14.65 5.52
C LEU A 184 4.30 14.85 6.26
N ASP A 185 4.84 16.07 6.26
CA ASP A 185 6.08 16.41 6.97
C ASP A 185 5.83 16.76 8.45
N SER A 186 4.57 16.83 8.87
CA SER A 186 4.22 17.15 10.25
C SER A 186 4.71 16.07 11.22
N LYS A 187 5.32 16.50 12.33
CA LYS A 187 5.74 15.59 13.41
C LYS A 187 4.58 14.76 13.97
N LYS A 188 3.36 15.31 13.94
CA LYS A 188 2.13 14.62 14.40
C LYS A 188 1.83 13.41 13.52
N PHE A 189 1.81 13.58 12.20
CA PHE A 189 1.60 12.48 11.28
C PHE A 189 2.73 11.46 11.35
N GLN A 190 4.00 11.89 11.31
CA GLN A 190 5.14 10.98 11.39
C GLN A 190 5.09 10.13 12.67
N HIS A 191 4.83 10.75 13.83
CA HIS A 191 4.71 10.03 15.09
C HIS A 191 3.55 9.02 15.09
N ALA A 192 2.37 9.43 14.60
CA ALA A 192 1.20 8.56 14.54
C ALA A 192 1.41 7.39 13.57
N ARG A 193 1.97 7.66 12.38
CA ARG A 193 2.37 6.65 11.39
C ARG A 193 3.33 5.65 12.02
N ASP A 194 4.41 6.12 12.61
CA ASP A 194 5.44 5.25 13.19
C ASP A 194 4.91 4.46 14.40
N THR A 195 3.93 5.00 15.13
CA THR A 195 3.22 4.29 16.20
C THR A 195 2.33 3.19 15.64
N LEU A 196 1.52 3.47 14.61
CA LEU A 196 0.70 2.45 13.93
C LEU A 196 1.55 1.30 13.39
N LYS A 197 2.65 1.62 12.71
CA LYS A 197 3.60 0.63 12.18
C LYS A 197 4.18 -0.26 13.28
N ARG A 198 4.58 0.35 14.39
CA ARG A 198 5.13 -0.37 15.55
C ARG A 198 4.09 -1.25 16.23
N GLU A 199 2.88 -0.75 16.43
CA GLU A 199 1.80 -1.52 17.06
C GLU A 199 1.34 -2.67 16.14
N PHE A 200 1.32 -2.47 14.83
CA PHE A 200 1.11 -3.56 13.86
C PHE A 200 2.15 -4.67 13.98
N LEU A 201 3.44 -4.34 14.07
CA LEU A 201 4.51 -5.35 14.21
C LEU A 201 4.51 -6.04 15.58
N LYS A 202 4.10 -5.34 16.64
CA LYS A 202 3.94 -5.93 17.99
C LYS A 202 2.68 -6.78 18.13
N TYR A 203 1.67 -6.51 17.31
CA TYR A 203 0.38 -7.18 17.33
C TYR A 203 0.57 -8.65 16.93
N ARG A 204 0.83 -9.45 17.94
CA ARG A 204 1.11 -10.90 17.92
C ARG A 204 1.28 -11.30 19.38
N LEU A 205 2.10 -10.50 20.07
CA LEU A 205 2.61 -10.78 21.41
C LEU A 205 1.60 -10.53 22.52
N SER A 206 0.58 -9.70 22.28
CA SER A 206 -0.44 -9.34 23.27
C SER A 206 -1.66 -10.26 23.28
N SER A 207 -1.89 -11.05 22.23
CA SER A 207 -3.11 -11.86 22.04
C SER A 207 -2.94 -13.35 22.34
N GLY A 208 -1.72 -13.78 22.70
CA GLY A 208 -1.37 -15.17 23.03
C GLY A 208 -1.35 -15.48 24.54
N LYS A 209 -2.10 -14.73 25.36
CA LYS A 209 -2.25 -15.00 26.80
C LYS A 209 -3.71 -15.09 27.18
#